data_AF-A0A382QQQ5-F1
#
_entry.id   AF-A0A382QQQ5-F1
#
_cell.length_a   1.000
_cell.length_b   1.000
_cell.length_c   1.000
_cell.angle_alpha   90.00
_cell.angle_beta   90.00
_cell.angle_gamma   90.00
#
_symmetry.space_group_name_H-M   'P 1'
#
loop_
_entity.id
_entity.type
_entity.pdbx_description
1 polymer ?
#
loop_
_entity_poly.entity_id
_entity_poly.type
_entity_poly.pdbx_seq_one_letter_code
_entity_poly.pdbx_strand_id
1 'polypeptide(L)'
;MKELNKHKRLCGAKTRSGHPCRKPALKRKRRCRLHGGASTGPKTAEGRARIANAQFKHGKYVNWREHRAREKFYFSEIRRIMREAEEAGLIPD
;
A
#
# COMPACT_ATOMS: atom_id res chain seq x y z
N MET A 1 -15.42 14.44 -36.56
CA MET A 1 -14.54 13.81 -35.54
C MET A 1 -15.26 12.72 -34.76
N LYS A 2 -15.02 11.45 -35.09
CA LYS A 2 -14.88 10.34 -34.13
C LYS A 2 -14.47 9.09 -34.91
N GLU A 3 -13.17 8.97 -35.14
CA GLU A 3 -12.60 7.67 -35.49
C GLU A 3 -12.90 6.70 -34.34
N LEU A 4 -13.84 5.80 -34.58
CA LEU A 4 -14.14 4.67 -33.73
C LEU A 4 -12.92 3.75 -33.76
N ASN A 5 -12.05 3.91 -32.77
CA ASN A 5 -10.96 3.01 -32.41
C ASN A 5 -11.34 1.53 -32.71
N LYS A 6 -10.94 1.05 -33.90
CA LYS A 6 -11.38 -0.22 -34.51
C LYS A 6 -10.52 -1.39 -34.03
N HIS A 7 -10.09 -1.35 -32.78
CA HIS A 7 -9.54 -2.50 -32.09
C HIS A 7 -10.22 -2.61 -30.73
N LYS A 8 -10.95 -3.71 -30.53
CA LYS A 8 -11.60 -4.05 -29.26
C LYS A 8 -10.49 -4.18 -28.22
N ARG A 9 -10.23 -3.11 -27.46
CA ARG A 9 -9.12 -3.05 -26.50
C ARG A 9 -9.15 -4.29 -25.62
N LEU A 10 -8.05 -5.04 -25.59
CA LEU A 10 -7.92 -6.23 -24.77
C LEU A 10 -7.74 -5.83 -23.31
N CYS A 11 -8.16 -6.72 -22.40
CA CYS A 11 -8.05 -6.47 -20.97
C CYS A 11 -6.61 -6.32 -20.49
N GLY A 12 -5.69 -7.16 -20.98
CA GLY A 12 -4.27 -7.12 -20.63
C GLY A 12 -3.93 -7.27 -19.14
N ALA A 13 -4.86 -7.79 -18.32
CA ALA A 13 -4.56 -8.09 -16.91
C ALA A 13 -3.73 -9.37 -16.85
N LYS A 14 -2.76 -9.46 -15.94
CA LYS A 14 -2.00 -10.70 -15.73
C LYS A 14 -2.95 -11.80 -15.25
N THR A 15 -3.06 -12.89 -16.00
CA THR A 15 -3.84 -14.06 -15.60
C THR A 15 -3.07 -14.89 -14.56
N ARG A 16 -3.73 -15.88 -13.96
CA ARG A 16 -3.08 -16.85 -13.05
C ARG A 16 -1.93 -17.61 -13.72
N SER A 17 -2.01 -17.84 -15.03
CA SER A 17 -0.94 -18.44 -15.84
C SER A 17 0.17 -17.46 -16.25
N GLY A 18 0.14 -16.22 -15.77
CA GLY A 18 1.19 -15.22 -16.00
C GLY A 18 1.08 -14.45 -17.32
N HIS A 19 0.27 -14.90 -18.27
CA HIS A 19 0.06 -14.23 -19.56
C HIS A 19 -0.94 -13.07 -19.48
N PRO A 20 -0.91 -12.10 -20.42
CA PRO A 20 -1.90 -11.03 -20.47
C PRO A 20 -3.28 -11.55 -20.91
N CYS A 21 -4.33 -11.07 -20.25
CA CYS A 21 -5.70 -11.44 -20.56
C CYS A 21 -6.12 -10.98 -21.96
N ARG A 22 -6.46 -11.95 -22.82
CA ARG A 22 -6.92 -11.75 -24.20
C ARG A 22 -8.42 -11.48 -24.33
N LYS A 23 -9.18 -11.45 -23.22
CA LYS A 23 -10.61 -11.12 -23.24
C LYS A 23 -10.79 -9.63 -23.59
N PRO A 24 -11.81 -9.24 -24.38
CA PRO A 24 -12.09 -7.83 -24.62
C PRO A 24 -12.41 -7.09 -23.32
N ALA A 25 -11.87 -5.88 -23.20
CA ALA A 25 -12.26 -4.95 -22.15
C ALA A 25 -13.73 -4.53 -22.32
N LEU A 26 -14.37 -4.13 -21.21
CA LEU A 26 -15.72 -3.57 -21.28
C LEU A 26 -15.70 -2.22 -22.01
N LYS A 27 -16.83 -1.85 -22.62
CA LYS A 27 -16.98 -0.59 -23.37
C LYS A 27 -16.55 0.59 -22.49
N ARG A 28 -15.63 1.42 -23.00
CA ARG A 28 -15.03 2.58 -22.28
C ARG A 28 -14.27 2.22 -21.00
N LYS A 29 -13.91 0.96 -20.78
CA LYS A 29 -13.09 0.51 -19.64
C LYS A 29 -11.76 -0.07 -20.12
N ARG A 30 -10.82 -0.22 -19.18
CA ARG A 30 -9.48 -0.80 -19.42
C ARG A 30 -9.42 -2.31 -19.21
N ARG A 31 -10.35 -2.88 -18.43
CA ARG A 31 -10.35 -4.30 -18.05
C ARG A 31 -11.65 -4.99 -18.47
N CYS A 32 -11.62 -6.32 -18.58
CA CYS A 32 -12.80 -7.14 -18.83
C CYS A 32 -13.62 -7.35 -17.55
N ARG A 33 -14.83 -7.91 -17.68
CA ARG A 33 -15.72 -8.20 -16.53
C ARG A 33 -15.04 -9.00 -15.42
N LEU A 34 -14.14 -9.92 -15.76
CA LEU A 34 -13.47 -10.82 -14.80
C LEU A 34 -12.28 -10.17 -14.08
N HIS A 35 -11.68 -9.13 -14.65
CA HIS A 35 -10.51 -8.46 -14.06
C HIS A 35 -10.88 -7.04 -13.58
N GLY A 36 -12.04 -6.89 -12.95
CA GLY A 36 -12.48 -5.64 -12.34
C GLY A 36 -13.08 -4.61 -13.30
N GLY A 37 -13.30 -4.94 -14.57
CA GLY A 37 -13.93 -4.01 -15.53
C GLY A 37 -15.36 -3.62 -15.14
N ALA A 38 -16.07 -4.51 -14.45
CA ALA A 38 -17.41 -4.27 -13.92
C ALA A 38 -17.41 -3.57 -12.55
N SER A 39 -16.26 -3.55 -11.87
CA SER A 39 -16.11 -2.90 -10.57
C SER A 39 -16.01 -1.38 -10.77
N THR A 40 -16.96 -0.63 -10.23
CA THR A 40 -16.95 0.84 -10.29
C THR A 40 -16.33 1.50 -9.07
N GLY A 41 -16.11 0.74 -7.99
CA GLY A 41 -15.79 1.28 -6.67
C GLY A 41 -16.97 2.06 -6.06
N PRO A 42 -16.82 2.56 -4.83
CA PRO A 42 -17.82 3.40 -4.18
C PRO A 42 -17.91 4.78 -4.85
N LYS A 43 -19.11 5.22 -5.18
CA LYS A 43 -19.34 6.54 -5.82
C LYS A 43 -19.66 7.64 -4.81
N THR A 44 -20.17 7.29 -3.63
CA THR A 44 -20.57 8.22 -2.57
C THR A 44 -19.45 8.47 -1.57
N ALA A 45 -19.51 9.59 -0.83
CA ALA A 45 -18.56 9.89 0.24
C ALA A 45 -18.65 8.85 1.36
N GLU A 46 -19.86 8.49 1.78
CA GLU A 46 -20.11 7.45 2.78
C GLU A 46 -19.54 6.09 2.36
N GLY A 47 -19.71 5.70 1.10
CA GLY A 47 -19.18 4.45 0.58
C GLY A 47 -17.64 4.42 0.58
N ARG A 48 -17.00 5.55 0.28
CA ARG A 48 -15.54 5.70 0.40
C ARG A 48 -15.09 5.61 1.86
N ALA A 49 -15.78 6.27 2.77
CA ALA A 49 -15.49 6.23 4.21
C ALA A 49 -15.63 4.81 4.78
N ARG A 50 -16.69 4.08 4.40
CA ARG A 50 -16.89 2.68 4.81
C ARG A 50 -15.73 1.78 4.40
N ILE A 51 -15.28 1.88 3.14
CA ILE A 51 -14.14 1.08 2.67
C ILE A 51 -12.85 1.49 3.38
N ALA A 52 -12.63 2.78 3.61
CA ALA A 52 -11.46 3.25 4.35
C ALA A 52 -11.44 2.69 5.78
N ASN A 53 -12.57 2.71 6.49
CA ASN A 53 -12.69 2.19 7.85
C ASN A 53 -12.53 0.67 7.91
N ALA A 54 -12.90 -0.06 6.86
CA ALA A 54 -12.70 -1.50 6.78
C ALA A 54 -11.24 -1.92 6.54
N GLN A 55 -10.34 -0.99 6.18
CA GLN A 55 -8.92 -1.28 6.01
C GLN A 55 -8.18 -1.27 7.35
N PHE A 56 -8.27 -2.39 8.07
CA PHE A 56 -7.49 -2.59 9.28
C PHE A 56 -5.98 -2.66 8.96
N LYS A 57 -5.21 -1.86 9.67
CA LYS A 57 -3.75 -1.94 9.66
C LYS A 57 -3.30 -2.72 10.89
N HIS A 58 -2.30 -3.58 10.71
CA HIS A 58 -1.64 -4.22 11.85
C HIS A 58 -1.11 -3.15 12.81
N GLY A 59 -1.27 -3.33 14.13
CA GLY A 59 -0.92 -2.33 15.15
C GLY A 59 0.49 -1.77 14.99
N LYS A 60 1.48 -2.62 14.65
CA LYS A 60 2.85 -2.23 14.28
C LYS A 60 2.96 -1.09 13.24
N TYR A 61 2.03 -1.02 12.29
CA TYR A 61 2.02 -0.02 11.22
C TYR A 61 1.17 1.21 11.57
N VAL A 62 0.37 1.14 12.63
CA VAL A 62 -0.32 2.31 13.18
C VAL A 62 0.74 3.19 13.84
N ASN A 63 0.79 4.47 13.48
CA ASN A 63 1.72 5.46 14.04
C ASN A 63 3.20 5.03 14.03
N TRP A 64 3.60 4.19 13.07
CA TRP A 64 4.93 3.58 13.06
C TRP A 64 6.05 4.62 12.96
N ARG A 65 5.78 5.80 12.38
CA ARG A 65 6.75 6.89 12.28
C ARG A 65 7.01 7.49 13.65
N GLU A 66 5.95 7.77 14.41
CA GLU A 66 6.03 8.28 15.78
C GLU A 66 6.72 7.25 16.69
N HIS A 67 6.33 5.97 16.60
CA HIS A 67 7.00 4.89 17.34
C HIS A 67 8.48 4.82 17.01
N ARG A 68 8.86 4.82 15.72
CA ARG A 68 10.26 4.76 15.30
C ARG A 68 11.05 5.98 15.74
N ALA A 69 10.46 7.18 15.74
CA ALA A 69 11.11 8.38 16.24
C ALA A 69 11.40 8.27 17.75
N ARG A 70 10.43 7.77 18.52
CA ARG A 70 10.58 7.53 19.95
C ARG A 70 11.64 6.47 20.26
N GLU A 71 11.63 5.35 19.54
CA GLU A 71 12.66 4.31 19.67
C GLU A 71 14.05 4.88 19.40
N LYS A 72 14.21 5.65 18.31
CA LYS A 72 15.49 6.30 17.99
C LYS A 72 16.00 7.19 19.12
N PHE A 73 15.12 7.99 19.73
CA PHE A 73 15.46 8.84 20.87
C PHE A 73 15.93 8.01 22.08
N TYR A 74 15.20 6.96 22.45
CA TYR A 74 15.63 6.10 23.56
C TYR A 74 16.95 5.39 23.26
N PHE A 75 17.14 4.92 22.03
CA PHE A 75 18.43 4.31 21.64
C PHE A 75 19.58 5.32 21.66
N SER A 76 19.37 6.59 21.31
CA SER A 76 20.42 7.61 21.46
C SER A 76 20.74 7.90 22.92
N GLU A 77 19.72 7.97 23.79
CA GLU A 77 19.94 8.16 25.23
C GLU A 77 20.64 6.95 25.87
N ILE A 78 20.23 5.73 25.53
CA ILE A 78 20.90 4.51 26.00
C ILE A 78 22.37 4.53 25.58
N ARG A 79 22.66 4.84 24.32
CA ARG A 79 24.06 4.95 23.84
C ARG A 79 24.86 6.02 24.57
N ARG A 80 24.24 7.16 24.91
CA ARG A 80 24.89 8.22 25.68
C ARG A 80 25.24 7.72 27.09
N ILE A 81 24.29 7.12 27.78
CA ILE A 81 24.47 6.62 29.16
C ILE A 81 25.48 5.48 29.20
N MET A 82 25.44 4.54 28.25
CA MET A 82 26.40 3.45 28.18
C MET A 82 27.83 4.00 28.03
N ARG A 83 28.04 4.96 27.13
CA ARG A 83 29.35 5.61 26.98
C ARG A 83 29.81 6.31 28.27
N GLU A 84 28.91 7.02 28.95
CA GLU A 84 29.23 7.65 30.24
C GLU A 84 29.59 6.63 31.32
N ALA A 85 28.96 5.46 31.31
CA ALA A 85 29.27 4.37 32.23
C ALA A 85 30.61 3.68 31.90
N GLU A 86 30.93 3.51 30.60
CA GLU A 86 32.24 3.04 30.11
C GLU A 86 33.34 4.01 30.55
N GLU A 87 33.18 5.31 30.27
CA GLU A 87 34.15 6.36 30.66
C GLU A 87 34.36 6.44 32.18
N ALA A 88 33.32 6.16 32.98
CA ALA A 88 33.40 6.09 34.42
C ALA A 88 33.98 4.77 34.97
N GLY A 89 34.30 3.80 34.09
CA GLY A 89 34.77 2.47 34.46
C GLY A 89 33.74 1.63 35.22
N LEU A 90 32.45 1.98 35.12
CA LEU A 90 31.35 1.27 35.78
C LEU A 90 30.94 0.03 35.00
N ILE A 91 31.23 0.00 33.71
CA ILE A 91 31.03 -1.15 32.83
C ILE A 91 32.28 -1.35 31.96
N PRO A 92 32.65 -2.59 31.65
CA PRO A 92 33.76 -2.89 30.75
C PRO A 92 33.42 -2.50 29.30
N ASP A 93 34.46 -2.14 28.55
CA ASP A 93 34.44 -1.92 27.09
C ASP A 93 34.00 -3.17 26.30
#